data_AF-U9TG69-F1
#
_entry.id   AF-U9TG69-F1
#
_cell.length_a   1.000
_cell.length_b   1.000
_cell.length_c   1.000
_cell.angle_alpha   90.00
_cell.angle_beta   90.00
_cell.angle_gamma   90.00
#
_symmetry.space_group_name_H-M   'P 1'
#
loop_
_entity.id
_entity.type
_entity.pdbx_description
1 polymer ?
#
loop_
_entity_poly.entity_id
_entity_poly.type
_entity_poly.pdbx_seq_one_letter_code
_entity_poly.pdbx_strand_id
1 'polypeptide(L)'
;IIKFCPNLRNLTIRIEDNELEILETILISCKYLESIRIFGYKYYNKKGIIFNESISNGLADLISSLQNLRHLKVCLHKYGVDLTDINTLISKFPNSLITLRIYRGMECFFKAVIPLSFIARFTNLQELVFIFSSNESYEGFNKLQYVVFPQLRSLNIYVECPENELLKKFLENNGKNLKEFYVKTIVKFCPNLRNLSIRIEDNELEILETILISCKYLESIRIFGYKYYNKKGLTEIIMKYSSKIKLFL
;
A
#
# COMPACT_ATOMS: atom_id res chain seq x y z
N ILE A 1 -19.71 -22.53 2.14
CA ILE A 1 -19.71 -21.10 2.57
C ILE A 1 -20.81 -20.31 1.86
N ILE A 2 -20.86 -20.34 0.53
CA ILE A 2 -21.81 -19.61 -0.33
C ILE A 2 -23.30 -19.77 0.05
N LYS A 3 -23.73 -20.99 0.39
CA LYS A 3 -25.11 -21.27 0.80
C LYS A 3 -25.46 -20.77 2.21
N PHE A 4 -24.47 -20.34 2.99
CA PHE A 4 -24.61 -20.09 4.42
C PHE A 4 -24.41 -18.61 4.82
N CYS A 5 -23.77 -17.79 3.99
CA CYS A 5 -23.42 -16.40 4.33
C CYS A 5 -23.68 -15.38 3.20
N PRO A 6 -24.94 -15.19 2.73
CA PRO A 6 -25.24 -14.25 1.63
C PRO A 6 -24.95 -12.78 1.97
N ASN A 7 -24.96 -12.43 3.27
CA ASN A 7 -24.70 -11.08 3.78
C ASN A 7 -23.23 -10.86 4.18
N LEU A 8 -22.30 -11.68 3.66
CA LEU A 8 -20.88 -11.56 3.99
C LEU A 8 -20.33 -10.20 3.54
N ARG A 9 -19.85 -9.41 4.50
CA ARG A 9 -19.23 -8.09 4.27
C ARG A 9 -17.71 -8.12 4.22
N ASN A 10 -17.11 -9.10 4.89
CA ASN A 10 -15.67 -9.23 5.03
C ASN A 10 -15.24 -10.64 4.66
N LEU A 11 -14.33 -10.78 3.71
CA LEU A 11 -13.79 -12.06 3.30
C LEU A 11 -12.28 -12.05 3.49
N THR A 12 -11.77 -13.03 4.21
CA THR A 12 -10.34 -13.38 4.19
C THR A 12 -10.21 -14.73 3.52
N ILE A 13 -9.42 -14.78 2.46
CA ILE A 13 -9.20 -15.99 1.68
C ILE A 13 -7.72 -16.23 1.48
N ARG A 14 -7.35 -17.50 1.56
CA ARG A 14 -6.07 -18.02 1.12
C ARG A 14 -6.32 -18.67 -0.24
N ILE A 15 -5.57 -18.26 -1.25
CA ILE A 15 -5.64 -18.86 -2.59
C ILE A 15 -4.39 -19.70 -2.75
N GLU A 16 -4.58 -21.01 -2.89
CA GLU A 16 -3.55 -21.97 -3.30
C GLU A 16 -3.70 -22.30 -4.79
N ASP A 17 -2.72 -23.02 -5.37
CA ASP A 17 -2.76 -23.43 -6.78
C ASP A 17 -4.08 -24.16 -7.10
N ASN A 18 -4.79 -23.73 -8.16
CA ASN A 18 -6.07 -24.28 -8.64
C ASN A 18 -7.35 -23.94 -7.83
N GLU A 19 -7.31 -23.00 -6.89
CA GLU A 19 -8.51 -22.60 -6.10
C GLU A 19 -9.20 -21.31 -6.61
N LEU A 20 -8.85 -20.85 -7.81
CA LEU A 20 -9.48 -19.66 -8.42
C LEU A 20 -10.99 -19.84 -8.58
N GLU A 21 -11.44 -20.98 -9.11
CA GLU A 21 -12.89 -21.27 -9.28
C GLU A 21 -13.67 -21.19 -7.95
N ILE A 22 -13.03 -21.55 -6.83
CA ILE A 22 -13.64 -21.43 -5.50
C ILE A 22 -13.76 -19.96 -5.10
N LEU A 23 -12.72 -19.16 -5.32
CA LEU A 23 -12.77 -17.71 -5.11
C LEU A 23 -13.86 -17.08 -5.99
N GLU A 24 -13.93 -17.44 -7.26
CA GLU A 24 -14.94 -16.96 -8.21
C GLU A 24 -16.34 -17.22 -7.66
N THR A 25 -16.62 -18.46 -7.26
CA THR A 25 -17.94 -18.86 -6.75
C THR A 25 -18.30 -18.08 -5.45
N ILE A 26 -17.31 -17.80 -4.60
CA ILE A 26 -17.52 -17.01 -3.37
C ILE A 26 -17.82 -15.56 -3.71
N LEU A 27 -17.04 -14.93 -4.58
CA LEU A 27 -17.23 -13.53 -4.98
C LEU A 27 -18.58 -13.33 -5.68
N ILE A 28 -19.02 -14.29 -6.50
CA ILE A 28 -20.33 -14.27 -7.16
C ILE A 28 -21.49 -14.18 -6.17
N SER A 29 -21.34 -14.82 -5.03
CA SER A 29 -22.44 -15.02 -4.09
C SER A 29 -22.53 -13.94 -3.02
N CYS A 30 -21.48 -13.11 -2.88
CA CYS A 30 -21.35 -12.14 -1.79
C CYS A 30 -21.51 -10.69 -2.31
N LYS A 31 -22.72 -10.31 -2.75
CA LYS A 31 -23.01 -8.96 -3.31
C LYS A 31 -22.82 -7.80 -2.32
N TYR A 32 -22.79 -8.08 -1.02
CA TYR A 32 -22.60 -7.09 0.06
C TYR A 32 -21.17 -6.99 0.55
N LEU A 33 -20.21 -7.57 -0.19
CA LEU A 33 -18.82 -7.59 0.22
C LEU A 33 -18.22 -6.19 0.14
N GLU A 34 -17.73 -5.71 1.28
CA GLU A 34 -17.13 -4.37 1.44
C GLU A 34 -15.61 -4.46 1.57
N SER A 35 -15.11 -5.58 2.07
CA SER A 35 -13.67 -5.80 2.30
C SER A 35 -13.24 -7.21 1.90
N ILE A 36 -12.12 -7.28 1.17
CA ILE A 36 -11.46 -8.52 0.80
C ILE A 36 -10.00 -8.50 1.25
N ARG A 37 -9.56 -9.59 1.86
CA ARG A 37 -8.16 -9.89 2.13
C ARG A 37 -7.76 -11.19 1.41
N ILE A 38 -6.81 -11.10 0.50
CA ILE A 38 -6.28 -12.23 -0.26
C ILE A 38 -4.87 -12.54 0.22
N PHE A 39 -4.62 -13.81 0.54
CA PHE A 39 -3.27 -14.33 0.73
C PHE A 39 -2.92 -15.26 -0.44
N GLY A 40 -1.92 -14.88 -1.25
CA GLY A 40 -1.40 -15.72 -2.31
C GLY A 40 -0.22 -16.56 -1.83
N TYR A 41 -0.29 -17.88 -2.01
CA TYR A 41 0.78 -18.84 -1.72
C TYR A 41 1.20 -19.59 -2.98
N LYS A 42 2.48 -19.96 -3.04
CA LYS A 42 3.04 -20.84 -4.07
C LYS A 42 3.93 -21.87 -3.39
N TYR A 43 3.73 -23.15 -3.66
CA TYR A 43 4.55 -24.23 -3.11
C TYR A 43 5.76 -24.50 -4.03
N TYR A 44 6.90 -24.84 -3.41
CA TYR A 44 8.08 -25.31 -4.13
C TYR A 44 7.74 -26.59 -4.91
N ASN A 45 8.10 -26.64 -6.19
CA ASN A 45 7.97 -27.78 -7.14
C ASN A 45 6.77 -27.81 -8.09
N LYS A 46 5.95 -26.77 -8.18
CA LYS A 46 5.07 -26.59 -9.35
C LYS A 46 5.59 -25.46 -10.23
N LYS A 47 5.77 -25.76 -11.53
CA LYS A 47 5.89 -24.73 -12.59
C LYS A 47 4.83 -23.69 -12.29
N GLY A 48 5.21 -22.41 -12.36
CA GLY A 48 4.44 -21.31 -11.81
C GLY A 48 2.96 -21.40 -12.12
N ILE A 49 2.13 -20.85 -11.22
CA ILE A 49 0.77 -20.49 -11.59
C ILE A 49 0.89 -19.67 -12.86
N ILE A 50 0.59 -20.29 -13.99
CA ILE A 50 0.23 -19.59 -15.20
C ILE A 50 -1.21 -19.27 -14.90
N PHE A 51 -1.53 -17.99 -14.65
CA PHE A 51 -2.91 -17.59 -14.79
C PHE A 51 -3.19 -17.77 -16.26
N ASN A 52 -3.74 -18.93 -16.61
CA ASN A 52 -4.11 -19.24 -17.98
C ASN A 52 -4.94 -18.05 -18.46
N GLU A 53 -4.59 -17.52 -19.62
CA GLU A 53 -5.04 -16.24 -20.19
C GLU A 53 -6.57 -16.07 -20.29
N SER A 54 -7.34 -17.05 -19.85
CA SER A 54 -8.78 -17.01 -19.69
C SER A 54 -9.17 -16.99 -18.22
N ILE A 55 -8.91 -15.88 -17.52
CA ILE A 55 -9.92 -15.45 -16.53
C ILE A 55 -11.19 -15.22 -17.34
N SER A 56 -12.19 -16.10 -17.21
CA SER A 56 -13.41 -16.04 -18.02
C SER A 56 -13.96 -14.60 -18.07
N ASN A 57 -14.46 -14.17 -19.23
CA ASN A 57 -15.10 -12.86 -19.38
C ASN A 57 -16.22 -12.68 -18.33
N GLY A 58 -16.88 -13.78 -17.95
CA GLY A 58 -17.84 -13.83 -16.86
C GLY A 58 -17.27 -13.34 -15.51
N LEU A 59 -16.04 -13.70 -15.12
CA LEU A 59 -15.45 -13.20 -13.88
C LEU A 59 -15.13 -11.69 -13.92
N ALA A 60 -14.81 -11.15 -15.11
CA ALA A 60 -14.61 -9.70 -15.28
C ALA A 60 -15.87 -8.92 -14.97
N ASP A 61 -16.98 -9.36 -15.56
CA ASP A 61 -18.29 -8.74 -15.41
C ASP A 61 -18.78 -8.85 -13.96
N LEU A 62 -18.38 -9.93 -13.26
CA LEU A 62 -18.86 -10.23 -11.92
C LEU A 62 -18.03 -9.61 -10.79
N ILE A 63 -16.71 -9.51 -10.92
CA ILE A 63 -15.90 -8.67 -10.01
C ILE A 63 -16.30 -7.19 -10.19
N SER A 64 -16.58 -6.76 -11.42
CA SER A 64 -17.12 -5.42 -11.69
C SER A 64 -18.48 -5.19 -11.02
N SER A 65 -19.24 -6.25 -10.74
CA SER A 65 -20.52 -6.19 -10.03
C SER A 65 -20.40 -6.04 -8.50
N LEU A 66 -19.20 -6.16 -7.91
CA LEU A 66 -18.93 -5.97 -6.48
C LEU A 66 -18.95 -4.48 -6.08
N GLN A 67 -19.99 -3.74 -6.45
CA GLN A 67 -20.09 -2.28 -6.33
C GLN A 67 -19.87 -1.73 -4.91
N ASN A 68 -20.06 -2.57 -3.89
CA ASN A 68 -19.88 -2.21 -2.49
C ASN A 68 -18.43 -2.37 -1.99
N LEU A 69 -17.54 -2.97 -2.79
CA LEU A 69 -16.16 -3.22 -2.40
C LEU A 69 -15.41 -1.89 -2.24
N ARG A 70 -14.92 -1.66 -1.03
CA ARG A 70 -14.20 -0.45 -0.63
C ARG A 70 -12.79 -0.75 -0.16
N HIS A 71 -12.54 -1.95 0.32
CA HIS A 71 -11.28 -2.31 0.97
C HIS A 71 -10.68 -3.55 0.33
N LEU A 72 -9.45 -3.42 -0.19
CA LEU A 72 -8.68 -4.53 -0.74
C LEU A 72 -7.33 -4.63 -0.06
N LYS A 73 -7.04 -5.80 0.51
CA LYS A 73 -5.72 -6.15 1.01
C LYS A 73 -5.20 -7.38 0.28
N VAL A 74 -4.02 -7.27 -0.32
CA VAL A 74 -3.31 -8.35 -1.00
C VAL A 74 -2.03 -8.65 -0.23
N CYS A 75 -1.85 -9.90 0.17
CA CYS A 75 -0.66 -10.40 0.85
C CYS A 75 -0.01 -11.48 -0.01
N LEU A 76 1.20 -11.22 -0.48
CA LEU A 76 1.97 -12.11 -1.35
C LEU A 76 3.05 -12.81 -0.51
N HIS A 77 3.02 -14.14 -0.51
CA HIS A 77 3.97 -14.94 0.24
C HIS A 77 5.28 -15.22 -0.54
N LYS A 78 6.26 -15.70 0.22
CA LYS A 78 7.70 -15.93 0.00
C LYS A 78 8.20 -16.41 -1.38
N TYR A 79 7.36 -16.98 -2.27
CA TYR A 79 7.81 -17.73 -3.46
C TYR A 79 7.40 -17.19 -4.83
N GLY A 80 7.13 -15.89 -4.94
CA GLY A 80 7.03 -15.26 -6.26
C GLY A 80 5.75 -15.65 -7.00
N VAL A 81 4.62 -15.25 -6.43
CA VAL A 81 3.46 -14.94 -7.27
C VAL A 81 3.82 -13.63 -7.97
N ASP A 82 3.97 -13.67 -9.29
CA ASP A 82 4.12 -12.47 -10.09
C ASP A 82 2.79 -11.68 -10.01
N LEU A 83 2.86 -10.38 -9.76
CA LEU A 83 1.67 -9.53 -9.76
C LEU A 83 1.16 -9.28 -11.19
N THR A 84 1.92 -9.62 -12.24
CA THR A 84 1.45 -9.60 -13.63
C THR A 84 0.17 -10.43 -13.82
N ASP A 85 0.07 -11.54 -13.10
CA ASP A 85 -1.11 -12.38 -13.10
C ASP A 85 -2.28 -11.79 -12.31
N ILE A 86 -1.97 -11.22 -11.15
CA ILE A 86 -2.93 -10.57 -10.27
C ILE A 86 -3.43 -9.25 -10.89
N ASN A 87 -2.70 -8.62 -11.82
CA ASN A 87 -3.21 -7.47 -12.59
C ASN A 87 -4.49 -7.79 -13.32
N THR A 88 -4.59 -8.99 -13.91
CA THR A 88 -5.80 -9.38 -14.64
C THR A 88 -6.98 -9.47 -13.68
N LEU A 89 -6.75 -9.94 -12.45
CA LEU A 89 -7.77 -9.95 -11.39
C LEU A 89 -8.08 -8.54 -10.88
N ILE A 90 -7.06 -7.72 -10.60
CA ILE A 90 -7.25 -6.41 -9.99
C ILE A 90 -7.79 -5.36 -10.97
N SER A 91 -7.45 -5.47 -12.26
CA SER A 91 -8.06 -4.67 -13.32
C SER A 91 -9.55 -4.96 -13.51
N LYS A 92 -10.11 -5.97 -12.83
CA LYS A 92 -11.56 -6.24 -12.81
C LYS A 92 -12.24 -5.68 -11.55
N PHE A 93 -11.50 -5.23 -10.54
CA PHE A 93 -12.10 -4.62 -9.34
C PHE A 93 -12.76 -3.26 -9.64
N PRO A 94 -13.87 -2.95 -8.95
CA PRO A 94 -14.59 -1.70 -9.15
C PRO A 94 -13.77 -0.50 -8.69
N ASN A 95 -14.03 0.65 -9.30
CA ASN A 95 -13.33 1.91 -9.02
C ASN A 95 -13.72 2.54 -7.67
N SER A 96 -14.55 1.85 -6.88
CA SER A 96 -15.07 2.26 -5.58
C SER A 96 -14.09 2.05 -4.42
N LEU A 97 -12.89 1.51 -4.67
CA LEU A 97 -11.90 1.27 -3.63
C LEU A 97 -11.50 2.57 -2.92
N ILE A 98 -11.63 2.54 -1.60
CA ILE A 98 -11.21 3.59 -0.66
C ILE A 98 -9.85 3.23 -0.07
N THR A 99 -9.58 1.96 0.17
CA THR A 99 -8.28 1.51 0.70
C THR A 99 -7.70 0.36 -0.10
N LEU A 100 -6.44 0.49 -0.49
CA LEU A 100 -5.66 -0.55 -1.14
C LEU A 100 -4.38 -0.79 -0.35
N ARG A 101 -4.17 -2.04 0.06
CA ARG A 101 -2.94 -2.44 0.75
C ARG A 101 -2.30 -3.63 0.07
N ILE A 102 -1.05 -3.48 -0.33
CA ILE A 102 -0.27 -4.55 -0.98
C ILE A 102 0.94 -4.85 -0.10
N TYR A 103 1.02 -6.09 0.36
CA TYR A 103 2.09 -6.61 1.20
C TYR A 103 2.82 -7.72 0.46
N ARG A 104 4.13 -7.66 0.42
CA ARG A 104 5.01 -8.71 -0.06
C ARG A 104 5.97 -9.11 1.06
N GLY A 105 6.07 -10.42 1.32
CA GLY A 105 6.86 -10.96 2.43
C GLY A 105 8.36 -10.59 2.36
N MET A 106 8.99 -10.45 3.53
CA MET A 106 10.38 -9.99 3.70
C MET A 106 11.46 -10.96 3.18
N GLU A 107 11.10 -12.20 2.87
CA GLU A 107 12.05 -13.27 2.48
C GLU A 107 11.86 -13.73 1.02
N CYS A 108 11.43 -12.83 0.14
CA CYS A 108 11.32 -13.14 -1.29
C CYS A 108 12.72 -13.12 -1.94
N PHE A 109 13.27 -14.30 -2.25
CA PHE A 109 14.57 -14.45 -2.92
C PHE A 109 14.55 -14.19 -4.44
N PHE A 110 13.36 -13.92 -5.02
CA PHE A 110 13.20 -13.72 -6.46
C PHE A 110 12.76 -12.30 -6.79
N LYS A 111 13.44 -11.69 -7.77
CA LYS A 111 13.03 -10.44 -8.40
C LYS A 111 11.67 -10.65 -9.07
N ALA A 112 10.66 -9.90 -8.63
CA ALA A 112 9.37 -9.87 -9.30
C ALA A 112 8.98 -8.41 -9.47
N VAL A 113 8.75 -8.03 -10.73
CA VAL A 113 8.28 -6.70 -11.09
C VAL A 113 6.83 -6.59 -10.66
N ILE A 114 6.51 -5.55 -9.90
CA ILE A 114 5.13 -5.27 -9.55
C ILE A 114 4.60 -4.19 -10.48
N PRO A 115 3.71 -4.52 -11.42
CA PRO A 115 3.06 -3.54 -12.26
C PRO A 115 2.04 -2.73 -11.46
N LEU A 116 2.46 -1.62 -10.85
CA LEU A 116 1.58 -0.78 -10.01
C LEU A 116 0.60 0.11 -10.80
N SER A 117 0.75 0.20 -12.13
CA SER A 117 -0.03 1.14 -12.96
C SER A 117 -1.54 0.94 -12.92
N PHE A 118 -2.04 -0.26 -12.62
CA PHE A 118 -3.48 -0.50 -12.50
C PHE A 118 -4.13 0.36 -11.41
N ILE A 119 -3.36 0.80 -10.40
CA ILE A 119 -3.85 1.57 -9.26
C ILE A 119 -4.41 2.92 -9.72
N ALA A 120 -3.95 3.43 -10.86
CA ALA A 120 -4.36 4.72 -11.41
C ALA A 120 -5.88 4.88 -11.61
N ARG A 121 -6.61 3.77 -11.77
CA ARG A 121 -8.06 3.79 -11.94
C ARG A 121 -8.84 4.08 -10.65
N PHE A 122 -8.24 3.86 -9.48
CA PHE A 122 -8.92 3.99 -8.19
C PHE A 122 -8.91 5.44 -7.72
N THR A 123 -9.67 6.29 -8.42
CA THR A 123 -9.70 7.74 -8.18
C THR A 123 -10.27 8.14 -6.82
N ASN A 124 -11.05 7.25 -6.17
CA ASN A 124 -11.61 7.44 -4.83
C ASN A 124 -10.68 6.98 -3.69
N LEU A 125 -9.45 6.56 -4.00
CA LEU A 125 -8.55 6.00 -3.02
C LEU A 125 -8.18 7.04 -1.95
N GLN A 126 -8.39 6.69 -0.69
CA GLN A 126 -8.07 7.49 0.48
C GLN A 126 -6.85 6.96 1.24
N GLU A 127 -6.61 5.65 1.18
CA GLU A 127 -5.45 4.99 1.79
C GLU A 127 -4.73 4.08 0.79
N LEU A 128 -3.43 4.27 0.65
CA LEU A 128 -2.56 3.42 -0.14
C LEU A 128 -1.39 2.93 0.70
N VAL A 129 -1.23 1.60 0.80
CA VAL A 129 -0.14 0.97 1.56
C VAL A 129 0.66 0.03 0.66
N PHE A 130 1.97 0.24 0.61
CA PHE A 130 2.97 -0.63 -0.01
C PHE A 130 3.94 -1.14 1.06
N ILE A 131 4.03 -2.45 1.20
CA ILE A 131 5.07 -3.09 2.00
C ILE A 131 5.82 -4.07 1.08
N PHE A 132 6.99 -3.67 0.60
CA PHE A 132 7.85 -4.50 -0.23
C PHE A 132 9.20 -4.71 0.44
N SER A 133 9.89 -5.80 0.13
CA SER A 133 11.18 -6.13 0.75
C SER A 133 12.40 -5.63 -0.02
N SER A 134 12.22 -5.08 -1.23
CA SER A 134 13.31 -4.61 -2.09
C SER A 134 12.86 -3.49 -3.04
N ASN A 135 13.79 -2.58 -3.36
CA ASN A 135 13.61 -1.50 -4.35
C ASN A 135 13.15 -1.95 -5.75
N GLU A 136 13.56 -3.13 -6.18
CA GLU A 136 13.18 -3.69 -7.51
C GLU A 136 11.67 -3.92 -7.65
N SER A 137 10.93 -3.95 -6.53
CA SER A 137 9.48 -4.09 -6.53
C SER A 137 8.73 -2.83 -7.00
N TYR A 138 9.42 -1.70 -7.19
CA TYR A 138 8.79 -0.42 -7.58
C TYR A 138 8.95 -0.06 -9.06
N GLU A 139 9.43 -0.96 -9.92
CA GLU A 139 9.63 -0.67 -11.34
C GLU A 139 8.34 -0.18 -12.06
N GLY A 140 7.15 -0.58 -11.58
CA GLY A 140 5.86 -0.06 -12.06
C GLY A 140 5.43 1.31 -11.51
N PHE A 141 6.17 1.91 -10.58
CA PHE A 141 5.86 3.20 -9.96
C PHE A 141 6.11 4.38 -10.90
N ASN A 142 6.95 4.19 -11.93
CA ASN A 142 7.20 5.18 -12.99
C ASN A 142 5.91 5.66 -13.69
N LYS A 143 4.87 4.83 -13.78
CA LYS A 143 3.57 5.23 -14.32
C LYS A 143 2.70 5.91 -13.28
N LEU A 144 2.79 5.47 -12.02
CA LEU A 144 2.02 6.07 -10.93
C LEU A 144 2.48 7.47 -10.53
N GLN A 145 3.74 7.83 -10.78
CA GLN A 145 4.30 9.12 -10.37
C GLN A 145 3.51 10.35 -10.86
N TYR A 146 2.78 10.23 -11.97
CA TYR A 146 2.00 11.31 -12.58
C TYR A 146 0.50 11.25 -12.26
N VAL A 147 0.05 10.22 -11.54
CA VAL A 147 -1.36 10.04 -11.23
C VAL A 147 -1.78 10.97 -10.10
N VAL A 148 -2.97 11.55 -10.23
CA VAL A 148 -3.61 12.35 -9.19
C VAL A 148 -4.69 11.53 -8.50
N PHE A 149 -4.59 11.44 -7.18
CA PHE A 149 -5.57 10.84 -6.28
C PHE A 149 -6.16 11.94 -5.39
N PRO A 150 -7.27 12.58 -5.79
CA PRO A 150 -7.81 13.76 -5.11
C PRO A 150 -8.21 13.49 -3.65
N GLN A 151 -8.52 12.24 -3.30
CA GLN A 151 -8.96 11.86 -1.97
C GLN A 151 -7.87 11.18 -1.12
N LEU A 152 -6.66 11.02 -1.64
CA LEU A 152 -5.60 10.30 -0.93
C LEU A 152 -5.15 11.06 0.31
N ARG A 153 -5.41 10.48 1.47
CA ARG A 153 -5.13 11.07 2.80
C ARG A 153 -4.04 10.33 3.55
N SER A 154 -3.82 9.05 3.23
CA SER A 154 -2.81 8.23 3.89
C SER A 154 -2.01 7.46 2.84
N LEU A 155 -0.68 7.62 2.91
CA LEU A 155 0.26 6.91 2.05
C LEU A 155 1.34 6.28 2.93
N ASN A 156 1.53 4.98 2.78
CA ASN A 156 2.52 4.25 3.57
C ASN A 156 3.38 3.37 2.66
N ILE A 157 4.70 3.58 2.68
CA ILE A 157 5.66 2.85 1.85
C ILE A 157 6.80 2.33 2.75
N TYR A 158 6.88 1.02 2.97
CA TYR A 158 7.88 0.41 3.84
C TYR A 158 9.13 -0.10 3.09
N VAL A 159 10.25 -0.15 3.84
CA VAL A 159 11.56 -0.77 3.55
C VAL A 159 12.53 0.09 2.72
N GLU A 160 12.40 0.11 1.41
CA GLU A 160 13.19 0.97 0.54
C GLU A 160 12.21 1.70 -0.39
N CYS A 161 12.32 3.02 -0.46
CA CYS A 161 11.42 3.85 -1.23
C CYS A 161 11.85 3.83 -2.71
N PRO A 162 10.93 3.86 -3.69
CA PRO A 162 11.31 4.12 -5.08
C PRO A 162 12.24 5.33 -5.16
N GLU A 163 13.22 5.27 -6.07
CA GLU A 163 14.20 6.32 -6.35
C GLU A 163 13.60 7.71 -6.06
N ASN A 164 14.26 8.49 -5.21
CA ASN A 164 13.71 9.68 -4.57
C ASN A 164 12.94 10.61 -5.55
N GLU A 165 13.34 10.71 -6.82
CA GLU A 165 12.67 11.55 -7.82
C GLU A 165 11.29 11.03 -8.26
N LEU A 166 11.05 9.71 -8.33
CA LEU A 166 9.74 9.16 -8.69
C LEU A 166 8.71 9.42 -7.58
N LEU A 167 9.08 9.17 -6.32
CA LEU A 167 8.21 9.48 -5.19
C LEU A 167 7.97 10.98 -5.08
N LYS A 168 9.00 11.80 -5.29
CA LYS A 168 8.87 13.27 -5.27
C LYS A 168 7.80 13.76 -6.25
N LYS A 169 7.83 13.32 -7.51
CA LYS A 169 6.79 13.67 -8.51
C LYS A 169 5.39 13.23 -8.08
N PHE A 170 5.29 12.03 -7.49
CA PHE A 170 4.02 11.56 -6.92
C PHE A 170 3.51 12.49 -5.81
N LEU A 171 4.40 12.93 -4.92
CA LEU A 171 4.07 13.81 -3.79
C LEU A 171 3.81 15.26 -4.22
N GLU A 172 4.41 15.74 -5.31
CA GLU A 172 4.07 17.05 -5.88
C GLU A 172 2.59 17.12 -6.29
N ASN A 173 2.05 16.01 -6.80
CA ASN A 173 0.65 15.87 -7.19
C ASN A 173 -0.28 15.58 -6.00
N ASN A 174 0.13 14.71 -5.08
CA ASN A 174 -0.76 14.11 -4.07
C ASN A 174 -0.48 14.53 -2.62
N GLY A 175 0.73 15.03 -2.34
CA GLY A 175 1.26 15.24 -0.99
C GLY A 175 0.49 16.28 -0.18
N LYS A 176 -0.10 17.29 -0.83
CA LYS A 176 -0.94 18.30 -0.17
C LYS A 176 -2.20 17.73 0.48
N ASN A 177 -2.69 16.59 0.01
CA ASN A 177 -3.89 15.93 0.56
C ASN A 177 -3.56 14.97 1.70
N LEU A 178 -2.28 14.59 1.85
CA LEU A 178 -1.83 13.63 2.85
C LEU A 178 -1.90 14.20 4.27
N LYS A 179 -2.51 13.44 5.16
CA LYS A 179 -2.57 13.64 6.61
C LYS A 179 -1.68 12.65 7.36
N GLU A 180 -1.46 11.48 6.77
CA GLU A 180 -0.62 10.42 7.30
C GLU A 180 0.40 9.97 6.25
N PHE A 181 1.66 9.87 6.65
CA PHE A 181 2.74 9.53 5.73
C PHE A 181 3.85 8.77 6.45
N TYR A 182 4.30 7.67 5.85
CA TYR A 182 5.38 6.82 6.34
C TYR A 182 6.38 6.59 5.22
N VAL A 183 7.55 7.26 5.26
CA VAL A 183 8.71 7.08 4.36
C VAL A 183 9.99 7.60 5.06
N LYS A 184 11.18 7.13 4.62
CA LYS A 184 12.51 7.60 5.07
C LYS A 184 12.84 9.05 4.64
N THR A 185 12.32 9.56 3.52
CA THR A 185 12.71 10.85 2.92
C THR A 185 11.53 11.57 2.22
N ILE A 186 11.67 12.88 1.91
CA ILE A 186 10.77 13.70 1.05
C ILE A 186 9.49 14.24 1.73
N VAL A 187 9.46 14.33 3.05
CA VAL A 187 8.28 14.80 3.81
C VAL A 187 7.92 16.28 3.54
N LYS A 188 8.85 17.12 3.06
CA LYS A 188 8.62 18.55 2.76
C LYS A 188 7.52 18.82 1.72
N PHE A 189 7.16 17.83 0.91
CA PHE A 189 6.09 17.93 -0.08
C PHE A 189 4.69 17.63 0.50
N CYS A 190 4.62 17.34 1.80
CA CYS A 190 3.39 17.03 2.54
C CYS A 190 3.11 18.09 3.61
N PRO A 191 2.82 19.36 3.24
CA PRO A 191 2.72 20.46 4.22
C PRO A 191 1.56 20.29 5.23
N ASN A 192 0.53 19.53 4.86
CA ASN A 192 -0.69 19.31 5.67
C ASN A 192 -0.63 18.06 6.55
N LEU A 193 0.56 17.48 6.70
CA LEU A 193 0.75 16.26 7.47
C LEU A 193 0.44 16.48 8.95
N ARG A 194 -0.34 15.57 9.53
CA ARG A 194 -0.69 15.57 10.95
C ARG A 194 0.04 14.48 11.72
N ASN A 195 0.19 13.31 11.10
CA ASN A 195 0.88 12.18 11.71
C ASN A 195 2.02 11.73 10.80
N LEU A 196 3.24 11.85 11.30
CA LEU A 196 4.44 11.39 10.62
C LEU A 196 4.97 10.13 11.30
N SER A 197 5.36 9.16 10.50
CA SER A 197 6.21 8.07 10.95
C SER A 197 7.47 8.04 10.09
N ILE A 198 8.63 8.21 10.70
CA ILE A 198 9.90 8.36 9.99
C ILE A 198 11.02 7.56 10.66
N ARG A 199 11.95 7.07 9.85
CA ARG A 199 13.25 6.56 10.32
C ARG A 199 14.28 7.66 10.10
N ILE A 200 14.89 8.13 11.18
CA ILE A 200 15.94 9.16 11.19
C ILE A 200 17.16 8.57 11.89
N GLU A 201 18.33 8.70 11.26
CA GLU A 201 19.62 8.32 11.84
C GLU A 201 20.23 9.51 12.62
N ASP A 202 21.16 9.28 13.55
CA ASP A 202 21.73 10.35 14.41
C ASP A 202 22.39 11.49 13.61
N ASN A 203 22.93 11.19 12.43
CA ASN A 203 23.51 12.15 11.50
C ASN A 203 22.47 12.86 10.60
N GLU A 204 21.18 12.56 10.74
CA GLU A 204 20.08 13.07 9.91
C GLU A 204 19.15 14.05 10.68
N LEU A 205 19.58 14.54 11.85
CA LEU A 205 18.75 15.45 12.68
C LEU A 205 18.36 16.76 11.96
N GLU A 206 19.19 17.27 11.05
CA GLU A 206 18.85 18.45 10.23
C GLU A 206 17.63 18.21 9.31
N ILE A 207 17.39 16.94 8.93
CA ILE A 207 16.20 16.55 8.17
C ILE A 207 14.96 16.74 9.05
N LEU A 208 15.02 16.40 10.34
CA LEU A 208 13.91 16.61 11.27
C LEU A 208 13.54 18.09 11.38
N GLU A 209 14.52 18.99 11.46
CA GLU A 209 14.26 20.43 11.48
C GLU A 209 13.55 20.90 10.21
N THR A 210 14.05 20.48 9.05
CA THR A 210 13.44 20.80 7.74
C THR A 210 11.98 20.34 7.68
N ILE A 211 11.68 19.16 8.23
CA ILE A 211 10.33 18.61 8.31
C ILE A 211 9.44 19.46 9.22
N LEU A 212 9.92 19.81 10.41
CA LEU A 212 9.16 20.61 11.37
C LEU A 212 8.81 22.00 10.81
N ILE A 213 9.71 22.60 10.01
CA ILE A 213 9.46 23.86 9.30
C ILE A 213 8.41 23.69 8.19
N SER A 214 8.50 22.59 7.43
CA SER A 214 7.67 22.35 6.25
C SER A 214 6.25 21.88 6.59
N CYS A 215 6.09 21.12 7.68
CA CYS A 215 4.84 20.45 8.07
C CYS A 215 4.26 21.07 9.35
N LYS A 216 3.71 22.29 9.22
CA LYS A 216 3.25 23.11 10.35
C LYS A 216 2.05 22.54 11.12
N TYR A 217 1.36 21.54 10.57
CA TYR A 217 0.18 20.92 11.14
C TYR A 217 0.45 19.58 11.85
N LEU A 218 1.72 19.23 12.07
CA LEU A 218 2.08 18.00 12.77
C LEU A 218 1.49 17.98 14.19
N GLU A 219 0.76 16.91 14.48
CA GLU A 219 0.19 16.57 15.77
C GLU A 219 1.00 15.44 16.43
N SER A 220 1.57 14.54 15.63
CA SER A 220 2.44 13.47 16.11
C SER A 220 3.59 13.10 15.18
N ILE A 221 4.69 12.66 15.79
CA ILE A 221 5.85 12.08 15.11
C ILE A 221 6.19 10.76 15.79
N ARG A 222 6.23 9.68 15.02
CA ARG A 222 6.77 8.39 15.43
C ARG A 222 8.13 8.19 14.79
N ILE A 223 9.15 7.98 15.60
CA ILE A 223 10.51 7.67 15.14
C ILE A 223 10.76 6.19 15.42
N PHE A 224 11.25 5.43 14.43
CA PHE A 224 11.54 3.99 14.58
C PHE A 224 12.87 3.62 13.91
N GLY A 225 13.61 2.67 14.48
CA GLY A 225 14.94 2.26 13.99
C GLY A 225 15.76 1.50 15.05
N TYR A 226 16.86 0.85 14.61
CA TYR A 226 17.72 0.06 15.50
C TYR A 226 18.88 0.90 16.04
N LYS A 227 18.78 1.24 17.32
CA LYS A 227 19.83 1.73 18.24
C LYS A 227 20.45 3.11 17.92
N TYR A 228 20.64 3.86 19.01
CA TYR A 228 21.31 5.15 19.12
C TYR A 228 20.56 6.27 18.41
N TYR A 229 19.50 6.76 19.05
CA TYR A 229 19.14 8.16 18.91
C TYR A 229 19.25 8.83 20.27
N ASN A 230 19.91 9.99 20.32
CA ASN A 230 19.92 10.80 21.52
C ASN A 230 18.50 11.36 21.76
N LYS A 231 17.68 10.59 22.50
CA LYS A 231 16.29 10.93 22.84
C LYS A 231 16.16 12.37 23.36
N LYS A 232 17.16 12.84 24.11
CA LYS A 232 17.19 14.20 24.66
C LYS A 232 17.29 15.23 23.52
N GLY A 233 18.23 15.06 22.59
CA GLY A 233 18.37 15.93 21.42
C GLY A 233 17.12 15.97 20.52
N LEU A 234 16.50 14.81 20.26
CA LEU A 234 15.24 14.76 19.50
C LEU A 234 14.11 15.55 20.17
N THR A 235 13.97 15.39 21.49
CA THR A 235 12.93 16.08 22.26
C THR A 235 13.18 17.59 22.28
N GLU A 236 14.43 18.02 22.46
CA GLU A 236 14.82 19.44 22.44
C GLU A 236 14.55 20.09 21.07
N ILE A 237 14.90 19.42 19.97
CA ILE A 237 14.61 19.89 18.62
C ILE A 237 13.10 20.05 18.43
N ILE A 238 12.30 19.01 18.72
CA ILE A 238 10.84 19.08 18.53
C ILE A 238 10.22 20.21 19.37
N MET A 239 10.65 20.34 20.63
CA MET A 239 10.16 21.38 21.55
C MET A 239 10.48 22.81 21.09
N LYS A 240 11.59 23.01 20.37
CA LYS A 240 11.94 24.30 19.75
C LYS A 240 10.90 24.74 18.71
N TYR A 241 10.27 23.80 18.01
CA TYR A 241 9.30 24.09 16.95
C TYR A 241 7.84 24.03 17.45
N SER A 242 7.47 23.05 18.28
CA SER A 242 6.12 22.97 18.86
C SER A 242 6.06 22.02 20.05
N SER A 243 5.59 22.53 21.20
CA SER A 243 5.36 21.74 22.42
C SER A 243 4.12 20.85 22.37
N LYS A 244 3.30 20.96 21.31
CA LYS A 244 2.06 20.17 21.14
C LYS A 244 2.30 18.86 20.39
N ILE A 245 3.43 18.71 19.71
CA ILE A 245 3.74 17.52 18.92
C ILE A 245 4.00 16.34 19.87
N LYS A 246 3.24 15.27 19.70
CA LYS A 246 3.45 14.02 20.44
C LYS A 246 4.57 13.21 19.79
N LEU A 247 5.66 12.98 20.53
CA LEU A 247 6.75 12.12 20.11
C LEU A 247 6.52 10.68 20.58
N PHE A 248 6.52 9.75 19.63
CA PHE A 248 6.51 8.30 19.85
C PHE A 248 7.86 7.72 19.41
N LEU A 249 8.43 6.85 20.23
CA LEU A 249 9.75 6.21 20.03
C LEU A 249 9.61 4.69 20.00
#